data_AF-A0A7X0HER3-F1
#
_entry.id   AF-A0A7X0HER3-F1
#
_cell.length_a   1.000
_cell.length_b   1.000
_cell.length_c   1.000
_cell.angle_alpha   90.00
_cell.angle_beta   90.00
_cell.angle_gamma   90.00
#
_symmetry.space_group_name_H-M   'P 1'
#
loop_
_entity.id
_entity.type
_entity.pdbx_description
1 polymer ?
#
loop_
_entity_poly.entity_id
_entity_poly.type
_entity_poly.pdbx_seq_one_letter_code
_entity_poly.pdbx_strand_id
1 'polypeptide(L)'
;MTTEHLTDDALIRLTRTARGGPGAVPAAPEPHLAACADCRGRMAQWRTITAAVRTRAEERTVLPPSFEVLLREPLDRETAALAPSAADPVTRPPDTRGAWRTTWQLVSRQVLLLPRSWAPLSAAILLGAAVLASPHGPGAFGPGVFGSVVVLLVMLGALMVVSPRRDPRSELLFTLPVPPATVFLARLTVVMGVDVALALACSALVHDPAGWTGVVSGWLGPSLLAAACALALAVRFTPAAGATAGGAVWLLGVLSGPQQMFTTPLTGVLGPLLSTTVWTVLLAAALLSWAVRVMRSFRPLAPPE
;
A
#
# COMPACT_ATOMS: atom_id res chain seq x y z
N MET A 1 -7.51 2.94 41.47
CA MET A 1 -7.76 3.93 40.41
C MET A 1 -7.14 3.38 39.13
N THR A 2 -7.95 2.90 38.20
CA THR A 2 -7.47 2.36 36.93
C THR A 2 -6.99 3.51 36.04
N THR A 3 -5.71 3.50 35.70
CA THR A 3 -5.00 4.48 34.84
C THR A 3 -5.31 4.32 33.35
N GLU A 4 -6.33 3.53 33.01
CA GLU A 4 -6.66 3.24 31.63
C GLU A 4 -7.48 4.37 31.02
N HIS A 5 -6.86 5.13 30.13
CA HIS A 5 -7.48 6.25 29.41
C HIS A 5 -8.32 5.75 28.23
N LEU A 6 -9.37 6.50 27.87
CA LEU A 6 -10.13 6.24 26.65
C LEU A 6 -9.27 6.41 25.39
N THR A 7 -9.45 5.51 24.42
CA THR A 7 -8.84 5.62 23.09
C THR A 7 -9.48 6.76 22.28
N ASP A 8 -8.75 7.33 21.32
CA ASP A 8 -9.29 8.40 20.47
C ASP A 8 -10.53 7.95 19.69
N ASP A 9 -10.57 6.70 19.24
CA ASP A 9 -11.73 6.12 18.55
C ASP A 9 -12.99 6.07 19.43
N ALA A 10 -12.82 5.91 20.76
CA ALA A 10 -13.92 5.96 21.70
C ALA A 10 -14.42 7.41 21.88
N LEU A 11 -13.50 8.37 22.03
CA LEU A 11 -13.83 9.81 22.13
C LEU A 11 -14.53 10.33 20.86
N ILE A 12 -14.06 9.94 19.68
CA ILE A 12 -14.68 10.28 18.37
C ILE A 12 -16.09 9.69 18.28
N ARG A 13 -16.31 8.45 18.73
CA ARG A 13 -17.67 7.86 18.72
C ARG A 13 -18.63 8.62 19.66
N LEU A 14 -18.17 9.02 20.83
CA LEU A 14 -18.99 9.78 21.80
C LEU A 14 -19.40 11.17 21.27
N THR A 15 -18.54 11.83 20.51
CA THR A 15 -18.90 13.12 19.88
C THR A 15 -19.97 12.97 18.79
N ARG A 16 -20.08 11.79 18.16
CA ARG A 16 -21.13 11.49 17.15
C ARG A 16 -22.45 11.07 17.78
N THR A 17 -22.43 10.24 18.84
CA THR A 17 -23.64 9.69 19.46
C THR A 17 -24.44 10.72 20.27
N ALA A 18 -23.80 11.77 20.78
CA ALA A 18 -24.46 12.90 21.45
C ALA A 18 -25.50 13.63 20.55
N ARG A 19 -25.61 13.26 19.27
CA ARG A 19 -26.48 13.87 18.26
C ARG A 19 -27.82 13.15 18.04
N GLY A 20 -28.17 12.16 18.87
CA GLY A 20 -29.49 11.53 18.84
C GLY A 20 -29.79 10.70 17.59
N GLY A 21 -28.77 10.18 16.91
CA GLY A 21 -28.96 9.32 15.73
C GLY A 21 -29.64 7.98 16.10
N PRO A 22 -30.55 7.47 15.27
CA PRO A 22 -31.18 6.16 15.48
C PRO A 22 -30.09 5.08 15.39
N GLY A 23 -29.84 4.40 16.51
CA GLY A 23 -28.69 3.49 16.69
C GLY A 23 -27.78 3.84 17.87
N ALA A 24 -28.29 4.53 18.88
CA ALA A 24 -27.56 4.85 20.11
C ALA A 24 -27.03 3.58 20.79
N VAL A 25 -25.71 3.40 20.73
CA VAL A 25 -24.96 2.44 21.56
C VAL A 25 -25.21 2.78 23.04
N PRO A 26 -25.35 1.80 23.94
CA PRO A 26 -25.65 2.05 25.35
C PRO A 26 -24.70 3.06 26.00
N ALA A 27 -25.30 3.91 26.85
CA ALA A 27 -24.64 4.69 27.89
C ALA A 27 -23.73 3.74 28.73
N ALA A 28 -22.53 4.08 29.20
CA ALA A 28 -21.92 5.37 29.46
C ALA A 28 -20.41 5.19 29.73
N PRO A 29 -19.52 5.99 29.12
CA PRO A 29 -18.25 6.36 29.72
C PRO A 29 -18.35 7.68 30.50
N GLU A 30 -19.57 8.18 30.76
CA GLU A 30 -19.81 9.34 31.63
C GLU A 30 -19.13 9.24 33.00
N PRO A 31 -19.17 8.10 33.73
CA PRO A 31 -18.47 8.01 35.02
C PRO A 31 -16.96 8.14 34.87
N HIS A 32 -16.38 7.63 33.76
CA HIS A 32 -14.95 7.78 33.49
C HIS A 32 -14.58 9.22 33.12
N LEU A 33 -15.36 9.87 32.26
CA LEU A 33 -15.16 11.28 31.92
C LEU A 33 -15.35 12.19 33.14
N ALA A 34 -16.23 11.84 34.08
CA ALA A 34 -16.34 12.57 35.34
C ALA A 34 -15.07 12.41 36.22
N ALA A 35 -14.49 11.21 36.26
CA ALA A 35 -13.35 10.89 37.11
C ALA A 35 -11.97 11.27 36.52
N CYS A 36 -11.83 11.36 35.19
CA CYS A 36 -10.52 11.54 34.53
C CYS A 36 -10.37 12.93 33.89
N ALA A 37 -9.49 13.78 34.44
CA ALA A 37 -9.23 15.12 33.91
C ALA A 37 -8.60 15.11 32.50
N ASP A 38 -7.70 14.17 32.22
CA ASP A 38 -7.02 14.06 30.92
C ASP A 38 -8.01 13.72 29.79
N CYS A 39 -8.87 12.72 29.99
CA CYS A 39 -9.90 12.37 29.03
C CYS A 39 -10.92 13.50 28.80
N ARG A 40 -11.22 14.33 29.83
CA ARG A 40 -12.02 15.56 29.64
C ARG A 40 -11.31 16.59 28.77
N GLY A 41 -10.01 16.81 28.99
CA GLY A 41 -9.20 17.70 28.16
C GLY A 41 -9.21 17.29 26.69
N ARG A 42 -8.95 16.01 26.41
CA ARG A 42 -9.01 15.44 25.05
C ARG A 42 -10.40 15.54 24.45
N MET A 43 -11.46 15.27 25.21
CA MET A 43 -12.85 15.41 24.74
C MET A 43 -13.21 16.87 24.42
N ALA A 44 -12.74 17.83 25.22
CA ALA A 44 -12.93 19.25 24.95
C ALA A 44 -12.25 19.67 23.64
N GLN A 45 -11.01 19.20 23.39
CA GLN A 45 -10.31 19.43 22.13
C GLN A 45 -11.07 18.87 20.93
N TRP A 46 -11.58 17.63 21.02
CA TRP A 46 -12.41 17.03 19.98
C TRP A 46 -13.70 17.80 19.72
N ARG A 47 -14.35 18.33 20.77
CA ARG A 47 -15.53 19.19 20.64
C ARG A 47 -15.20 20.50 19.92
N THR A 48 -14.07 21.14 20.24
CA THR A 48 -13.60 22.36 19.57
C THR A 48 -13.33 22.13 18.09
N ILE A 49 -12.63 21.06 17.73
CA ILE A 49 -12.39 20.69 16.32
C ILE A 49 -13.73 20.46 15.60
N THR A 50 -14.64 19.70 16.22
CA THR A 50 -15.95 19.40 15.65
C THR A 50 -16.78 20.67 15.45
N ALA A 51 -16.74 21.62 16.39
CA ALA A 51 -17.40 22.91 16.27
C ALA A 51 -16.80 23.74 15.12
N ALA A 52 -15.47 23.86 15.03
CA ALA A 52 -14.79 24.60 13.97
C ALA A 52 -15.08 24.04 12.57
N VAL A 53 -15.13 22.71 12.41
CA VAL A 53 -15.50 22.06 11.15
C VAL A 53 -16.95 22.38 10.77
N ARG A 54 -17.87 22.46 11.74
CA ARG A 54 -19.27 22.85 11.49
C ARG A 54 -19.39 24.31 11.10
N THR A 55 -18.76 25.21 11.83
CA THR A 55 -18.77 26.64 11.49
C THR A 55 -18.26 26.85 10.06
N ARG A 56 -17.19 26.15 9.65
CA ARG A 56 -16.73 26.16 8.25
C ARG A 56 -17.71 25.53 7.26
N ALA A 57 -18.45 24.51 7.65
CA ALA A 57 -19.45 23.88 6.80
C ALA A 57 -20.69 24.78 6.60
N GLU A 58 -21.08 25.51 7.65
CA GLU A 58 -22.16 26.51 7.62
C GLU A 58 -21.75 27.78 6.85
N GLU A 59 -20.50 28.23 6.99
CA GLU A 59 -19.92 29.31 6.18
C GLU A 59 -19.83 28.94 4.69
N ARG A 60 -19.63 27.65 4.38
CA ARG A 60 -19.72 27.11 3.01
C ARG A 60 -21.16 26.77 2.62
N THR A 61 -22.10 27.68 2.91
CA THR A 61 -23.53 27.63 2.52
C THR A 61 -23.77 27.68 1.00
N VAL A 62 -22.76 27.44 0.18
CA VAL A 62 -23.00 26.93 -1.18
C VAL A 62 -23.54 25.52 -0.97
N LEU A 63 -24.86 25.36 -1.04
CA LEU A 63 -25.48 24.04 -1.11
C LEU A 63 -24.71 23.27 -2.19
N PRO A 64 -23.98 22.20 -1.83
CA PRO A 64 -23.39 21.37 -2.87
C PRO A 64 -24.57 20.97 -3.75
N PRO A 65 -24.50 21.18 -5.08
CA PRO A 65 -25.55 20.76 -5.99
C PRO A 65 -25.90 19.32 -5.65
N SER A 66 -27.21 19.02 -5.64
CA SER A 66 -27.65 17.69 -5.23
C SER A 66 -26.88 16.64 -6.01
N PHE A 67 -26.59 15.52 -5.35
CA PHE A 67 -25.82 14.44 -5.96
C PHE A 67 -26.44 14.03 -7.31
N GLU A 68 -27.77 14.07 -7.43
CA GLU A 68 -28.47 13.92 -8.69
C GLU A 68 -28.09 14.96 -9.73
N VAL A 69 -28.02 16.24 -9.42
CA VAL A 69 -27.64 17.29 -10.39
C VAL A 69 -26.22 17.08 -10.90
N LEU A 70 -25.30 16.67 -10.03
CA LEU A 70 -23.91 16.38 -10.42
C LEU A 70 -23.78 15.11 -11.25
N LEU A 71 -24.63 14.11 -10.99
CA LEU A 71 -24.59 12.84 -11.71
C LEU A 71 -25.48 12.78 -12.93
N ARG A 72 -26.50 13.64 -13.05
CA ARG A 72 -27.47 13.59 -14.14
C ARG A 72 -26.80 13.76 -15.49
N GLU A 73 -25.92 14.74 -15.66
CA GLU A 73 -25.25 14.97 -16.95
C GLU A 73 -24.26 13.83 -17.34
N PRO A 74 -23.42 13.29 -16.42
CA PRO A 74 -22.64 12.08 -16.70
C PRO A 74 -23.51 10.84 -16.97
N LEU A 75 -24.52 10.60 -16.13
CA LEU A 75 -25.42 9.47 -16.28
C LEU A 75 -26.15 9.57 -17.61
N ASP A 76 -26.79 10.70 -17.93
CA ASP A 76 -27.53 10.90 -19.19
C ASP A 76 -26.64 10.72 -20.42
N ARG A 77 -25.36 11.13 -20.38
CA ARG A 77 -24.40 10.79 -21.45
C ARG A 77 -24.14 9.29 -21.55
N GLU A 78 -24.02 8.61 -20.41
CA GLU A 78 -23.74 7.19 -20.34
C GLU A 78 -24.98 6.37 -20.71
N THR A 79 -26.19 6.72 -20.26
CA THR A 79 -27.47 6.14 -20.71
C THR A 79 -27.74 6.45 -22.17
N ALA A 80 -27.36 7.61 -22.70
CA ALA A 80 -27.46 7.89 -24.14
C ALA A 80 -26.44 7.09 -24.96
N ALA A 81 -25.26 6.81 -24.40
CA ALA A 81 -24.25 5.95 -25.03
C ALA A 81 -24.57 4.44 -24.91
N LEU A 82 -25.30 4.06 -23.85
CA LEU A 82 -25.76 2.70 -23.55
C LEU A 82 -27.17 2.43 -24.06
N ALA A 83 -27.87 3.45 -24.59
CA ALA A 83 -29.17 3.29 -25.22
C ALA A 83 -29.04 2.17 -26.25
N PRO A 84 -29.68 1.01 -26.01
CA PRO A 84 -29.42 -0.17 -26.79
C PRO A 84 -29.87 0.11 -28.22
N SER A 85 -28.90 0.31 -29.10
CA SER A 85 -29.13 -0.01 -30.51
C SER A 85 -29.49 -1.49 -30.49
N ALA A 86 -30.78 -1.79 -30.69
CA ALA A 86 -31.38 -3.11 -30.56
C ALA A 86 -30.89 -4.12 -31.63
N ALA A 87 -29.66 -3.96 -32.10
CA ALA A 87 -29.01 -4.79 -33.09
C ALA A 87 -27.87 -5.56 -32.40
N ASP A 88 -28.20 -6.81 -32.06
CA ASP A 88 -27.33 -7.94 -31.71
C ASP A 88 -26.34 -7.80 -30.53
N PRO A 89 -26.28 -8.81 -29.63
CA PRO A 89 -25.16 -8.99 -28.73
C PRO A 89 -23.94 -9.42 -29.56
N VAL A 90 -23.33 -8.46 -30.25
CA VAL A 90 -22.07 -8.69 -30.96
C VAL A 90 -21.03 -8.97 -29.89
N THR A 91 -20.70 -10.25 -29.74
CA THR A 91 -19.47 -10.76 -29.13
C THR A 91 -18.29 -10.15 -29.88
N ARG A 92 -17.99 -8.89 -29.61
CA ARG A 92 -16.79 -8.24 -30.13
C ARG A 92 -15.61 -8.99 -29.51
N PRO A 93 -14.69 -9.51 -30.33
CA PRO A 93 -13.47 -10.10 -29.81
C PRO A 93 -12.76 -9.05 -28.95
N PRO A 94 -12.10 -9.47 -27.85
CA PRO A 94 -11.41 -8.54 -26.97
C PRO A 94 -10.34 -7.78 -27.76
N ASP A 95 -10.56 -6.49 -27.97
CA ASP A 95 -9.57 -5.62 -28.60
C ASP A 95 -8.41 -5.41 -27.63
N THR A 96 -7.29 -6.06 -27.92
CA THR A 96 -6.06 -5.98 -27.12
C THR A 96 -5.53 -4.55 -27.04
N ARG A 97 -5.75 -3.72 -28.07
CA ARG A 97 -5.35 -2.30 -28.07
C ARG A 97 -6.20 -1.50 -27.10
N GLY A 98 -7.51 -1.75 -27.08
CA GLY A 98 -8.43 -1.20 -26.08
C GLY A 98 -8.00 -1.55 -24.66
N ALA A 99 -7.69 -2.83 -24.41
CA ALA A 99 -7.24 -3.30 -23.10
C ALA A 99 -5.92 -2.65 -22.66
N TRP A 100 -4.94 -2.51 -23.56
CA TRP A 100 -3.67 -1.86 -23.27
C TRP A 100 -3.85 -0.37 -22.96
N ARG A 101 -4.67 0.34 -23.76
CA ARG A 101 -4.97 1.75 -23.54
C ARG A 101 -5.64 1.98 -22.19
N THR A 102 -6.61 1.15 -21.83
CA THR A 102 -7.27 1.22 -20.51
C THR A 102 -6.28 0.94 -19.39
N THR A 103 -5.42 -0.07 -19.54
CA THR A 103 -4.37 -0.37 -18.56
C THR A 103 -3.42 0.81 -18.37
N TRP A 104 -2.98 1.44 -19.47
CA TRP A 104 -2.13 2.62 -19.43
C TRP A 104 -2.81 3.83 -18.77
N GLN A 105 -4.09 4.06 -19.06
CA GLN A 105 -4.86 5.11 -18.41
C GLN A 105 -5.01 4.86 -16.91
N LEU A 106 -5.22 3.61 -16.48
CA LEU A 106 -5.26 3.26 -15.06
C LEU A 106 -3.90 3.50 -14.39
N VAL A 107 -2.81 3.00 -14.98
CA VAL A 107 -1.44 3.16 -14.48
C VAL A 107 -1.06 4.64 -14.35
N SER A 108 -1.28 5.45 -15.38
CA SER A 108 -0.96 6.90 -15.34
C SER A 108 -1.77 7.67 -14.30
N ARG A 109 -3.04 7.31 -14.10
CA ARG A 109 -3.85 7.89 -13.01
C ARG A 109 -3.34 7.47 -11.63
N GLN A 110 -2.87 6.22 -11.46
CA GLN A 110 -2.27 5.78 -10.20
C GLN A 110 -0.97 6.53 -9.88
N VAL A 111 -0.14 6.82 -10.89
CA VAL A 111 1.08 7.64 -10.72
C VAL A 111 0.74 9.02 -10.14
N LEU A 112 -0.31 9.68 -10.65
CA LEU A 112 -0.73 10.99 -10.16
C LEU A 112 -1.29 10.98 -8.73
N LEU A 113 -1.77 9.82 -8.27
CA LEU A 113 -2.33 9.64 -6.93
C LEU A 113 -1.27 9.32 -5.88
N LEU A 114 -0.07 8.90 -6.29
CA LEU A 114 1.04 8.64 -5.38
C LEU A 114 1.56 9.96 -4.78
N PRO A 115 2.04 9.95 -3.51
CA PRO A 115 2.68 11.11 -2.93
C PRO A 115 3.83 11.60 -3.82
N ARG A 116 3.80 12.87 -4.24
CA ARG A 116 4.86 13.45 -5.10
C ARG A 116 6.25 13.35 -4.47
N SER A 117 6.33 13.26 -3.15
CA SER A 117 7.58 13.10 -2.39
C SER A 117 8.13 11.66 -2.40
N TRP A 118 7.35 10.65 -2.77
CA TRP A 118 7.78 9.26 -2.68
C TRP A 118 8.94 8.95 -3.64
N ALA A 119 8.77 9.18 -4.95
CA ALA A 119 9.81 8.91 -5.94
C ALA A 119 11.15 9.63 -5.69
N PRO A 120 11.18 10.95 -5.39
CA PRO A 120 12.45 11.62 -5.09
C PRO A 120 13.09 11.14 -3.77
N LEU A 121 12.28 10.75 -2.78
CA LEU A 121 12.80 10.17 -1.54
C LEU A 121 13.41 8.79 -1.80
N SER A 122 12.73 7.92 -2.55
CA SER A 122 13.28 6.63 -3.00
C SER A 122 14.59 6.83 -3.77
N ALA A 123 14.63 7.81 -4.68
CA ALA A 123 15.82 8.15 -5.46
C ALA A 123 16.97 8.63 -4.58
N ALA A 124 16.70 9.52 -3.62
CA ALA A 124 17.71 10.01 -2.69
C ALA A 124 18.29 8.90 -1.81
N ILE A 125 17.45 7.98 -1.31
CA ILE A 125 17.89 6.83 -0.51
C ILE A 125 18.76 5.89 -1.35
N LEU A 126 18.32 5.52 -2.55
CA LEU A 126 19.06 4.61 -3.42
C LEU A 126 20.38 5.22 -3.92
N LEU A 127 20.37 6.50 -4.28
CA LEU A 127 21.58 7.22 -4.67
C LEU A 127 22.54 7.34 -3.49
N GLY A 128 22.05 7.69 -2.30
CA GLY A 128 22.86 7.72 -1.09
C GLY A 128 23.49 6.37 -0.77
N ALA A 129 22.71 5.28 -0.86
CA ALA A 129 23.21 3.93 -0.68
C ALA A 129 24.26 3.53 -1.74
N ALA A 130 24.05 3.91 -3.01
CA ALA A 130 25.01 3.66 -4.08
C ALA A 130 26.33 4.43 -3.89
N VAL A 131 26.25 5.70 -3.45
CA VAL A 131 27.42 6.52 -3.12
C VAL A 131 28.17 5.96 -1.90
N LEU A 132 27.46 5.50 -0.87
CA LEU A 132 28.06 4.84 0.29
C LEU A 132 28.69 3.49 -0.06
N ALA A 133 28.18 2.80 -1.07
CA ALA A 133 28.73 1.57 -1.62
C ALA A 133 29.90 1.79 -2.60
N SER A 134 30.28 3.05 -2.87
CA SER A 134 31.37 3.43 -3.78
C SER A 134 32.74 2.89 -3.31
N PRO A 135 33.65 2.55 -4.25
CA PRO A 135 34.95 1.92 -3.99
C PRO A 135 35.92 2.68 -3.07
N HIS A 136 35.59 3.89 -2.63
CA HIS A 136 36.39 4.62 -1.64
C HIS A 136 36.27 4.02 -0.22
N GLY A 137 35.33 3.09 -0.01
CA GLY A 137 35.21 2.31 1.22
C GLY A 137 36.05 1.02 1.20
N PRO A 138 36.66 0.62 2.33
CA PRO A 138 37.42 -0.62 2.41
C PRO A 138 36.49 -1.86 2.35
N GLY A 139 36.47 -2.57 1.22
CA GLY A 139 36.06 -3.97 1.12
C GLY A 139 34.68 -4.28 0.49
N ALA A 140 34.41 -5.59 0.34
CA ALA A 140 33.21 -6.17 -0.28
C ALA A 140 31.87 -5.89 0.45
N PHE A 141 31.84 -4.90 1.35
CA PHE A 141 30.66 -4.51 2.12
C PHE A 141 29.67 -3.67 1.30
N GLY A 142 30.16 -2.87 0.35
CA GLY A 142 29.34 -1.92 -0.42
C GLY A 142 28.13 -2.56 -1.11
N PRO A 143 28.33 -3.58 -1.97
CA PRO A 143 27.23 -4.24 -2.69
C PRO A 143 26.18 -4.86 -1.77
N GLY A 144 26.62 -5.45 -0.64
CA GLY A 144 25.72 -6.05 0.34
C GLY A 144 24.83 -5.03 1.06
N VAL A 145 25.40 -3.88 1.45
CA VAL A 145 24.64 -2.77 2.06
C VAL A 145 23.64 -2.19 1.06
N PHE A 146 24.09 -1.90 -0.17
CA PHE A 146 23.23 -1.40 -1.23
C PHE A 146 22.06 -2.37 -1.49
N GLY A 147 22.35 -3.66 -1.67
CA GLY A 147 21.32 -4.66 -1.90
C GLY A 147 20.32 -4.76 -0.75
N SER A 148 20.79 -4.67 0.50
CA SER A 148 19.93 -4.66 1.69
C SER A 148 18.99 -3.44 1.72
N VAL A 149 19.48 -2.27 1.32
CA VAL A 149 18.65 -1.05 1.20
C VAL A 149 17.61 -1.20 0.09
N VAL A 150 17.99 -1.75 -1.07
CA VAL A 150 17.05 -2.01 -2.17
C VAL A 150 15.93 -2.96 -1.73
N VAL A 151 16.27 -4.08 -1.07
CA VAL A 151 15.28 -5.05 -0.54
C VAL A 151 14.30 -4.35 0.40
N LEU A 152 14.81 -3.54 1.32
CA LEU A 152 13.98 -2.80 2.28
C LEU A 152 13.07 -1.80 1.58
N LEU A 153 13.58 -1.04 0.62
CA LEU A 153 12.83 -0.02 -0.12
C LEU A 153 11.69 -0.65 -0.94
N VAL A 154 11.99 -1.71 -1.71
CA VAL A 154 10.99 -2.44 -2.50
C VAL A 154 9.93 -3.07 -1.59
N MET A 155 10.31 -3.64 -0.44
CA MET A 155 9.36 -4.16 0.55
C MET A 155 8.47 -3.05 1.12
N LEU A 156 9.03 -1.90 1.50
CA LEU A 156 8.28 -0.75 2.04
C LEU A 156 7.35 -0.14 0.98
N GLY A 157 7.81 -0.04 -0.28
CA GLY A 157 6.99 0.37 -1.41
C GLY A 157 5.78 -0.55 -1.58
N ALA A 158 5.98 -1.86 -1.51
CA ALA A 158 4.91 -2.84 -1.57
C ALA A 158 3.89 -2.68 -0.41
N LEU A 159 4.37 -2.51 0.82
CA LEU A 159 3.53 -2.28 2.00
C LEU A 159 2.75 -0.97 1.95
N MET A 160 3.35 0.10 1.38
CA MET A 160 2.65 1.36 1.15
C MET A 160 1.41 1.20 0.27
N VAL A 161 1.43 0.25 -0.68
CA VAL A 161 0.29 -0.03 -1.54
C VAL A 161 -0.85 -0.73 -0.78
N VAL A 162 -0.53 -1.62 0.17
CA VAL A 162 -1.54 -2.40 0.91
C VAL A 162 -2.18 -1.62 2.05
N SER A 163 -1.54 -0.60 2.63
CA SER A 163 -2.01 0.09 3.84
C SER A 163 -3.44 0.68 3.71
N PRO A 164 -4.51 0.00 4.18
CA PRO A 164 -5.89 0.37 3.90
C PRO A 164 -6.35 1.59 4.72
N ARG A 165 -5.71 1.80 5.87
CA ARG A 165 -6.19 2.73 6.92
C ARG A 165 -5.92 4.20 6.65
N ARG A 166 -5.21 4.55 5.57
CA ARG A 166 -4.82 5.94 5.27
C ARG A 166 -5.36 6.47 3.95
N ASP A 167 -6.09 5.67 3.17
CA ASP A 167 -6.67 6.15 1.92
C ASP A 167 -8.15 6.52 2.15
N PRO A 168 -8.49 7.80 2.38
CA PRO A 168 -9.89 8.26 2.45
C PRO A 168 -10.65 7.98 1.14
N ARG A 169 -9.96 7.56 0.09
CA ARG A 169 -10.51 7.17 -1.20
C ARG A 169 -10.99 5.72 -1.23
N SER A 170 -10.76 4.92 -0.18
CA SER A 170 -11.26 3.55 -0.11
C SER A 170 -12.78 3.50 -0.25
N GLU A 171 -13.50 4.49 0.29
CA GLU A 171 -14.96 4.64 0.10
C GLU A 171 -15.35 4.93 -1.36
N LEU A 172 -14.55 5.73 -2.07
CA LEU A 172 -14.75 6.02 -3.51
C LEU A 172 -14.41 4.81 -4.40
N LEU A 173 -13.55 3.90 -3.95
CA LEU A 173 -13.24 2.68 -4.72
C LEU A 173 -14.43 1.71 -4.75
N PHE A 174 -15.35 1.79 -3.79
CA PHE A 174 -16.57 0.98 -3.81
C PHE A 174 -17.65 1.53 -4.76
N THR A 175 -17.54 2.78 -5.21
CA THR A 175 -18.49 3.37 -6.17
C THR A 175 -17.99 3.30 -7.61
N LEU A 176 -16.71 2.96 -7.84
CA LEU A 176 -16.15 2.85 -9.17
C LEU A 176 -16.48 1.48 -9.80
N PRO A 177 -16.79 1.42 -11.10
CA PRO A 177 -17.04 0.17 -11.83
C PRO A 177 -15.76 -0.67 -12.06
N VAL A 178 -14.65 -0.32 -11.39
CA VAL A 178 -13.35 -0.99 -11.55
C VAL A 178 -13.11 -1.92 -10.36
N PRO A 179 -12.84 -3.22 -10.60
CA PRO A 179 -12.56 -4.16 -9.52
C PRO A 179 -11.40 -3.68 -8.63
N PRO A 180 -11.50 -3.77 -7.29
CA PRO A 180 -10.48 -3.27 -6.37
C PRO A 180 -9.13 -3.96 -6.57
N ALA A 181 -9.14 -5.25 -6.97
CA ALA A 181 -7.94 -5.99 -7.32
C ALA A 181 -7.17 -5.38 -8.50
N THR A 182 -7.86 -4.81 -9.48
CA THR A 182 -7.23 -4.17 -10.65
C THR A 182 -6.55 -2.87 -10.26
N VAL A 183 -7.21 -2.06 -9.43
CA VAL A 183 -6.63 -0.81 -8.90
C VAL A 183 -5.39 -1.09 -8.06
N PHE A 184 -5.47 -2.10 -7.18
CA PHE A 184 -4.34 -2.55 -6.38
C PHE A 184 -3.17 -3.02 -7.24
N LEU A 185 -3.41 -3.88 -8.24
CA LEU A 185 -2.39 -4.36 -9.16
C LEU A 185 -1.74 -3.22 -9.94
N ALA A 186 -2.54 -2.26 -10.43
CA ALA A 186 -2.02 -1.10 -11.15
C ALA A 186 -1.10 -0.26 -10.24
N ARG A 187 -1.54 0.04 -9.01
CA ARG A 187 -0.74 0.80 -8.04
C ARG A 187 0.54 0.04 -7.66
N LEU A 188 0.44 -1.27 -7.40
CA LEU A 188 1.59 -2.11 -7.08
C LEU A 188 2.61 -2.13 -8.22
N THR A 189 2.14 -2.31 -9.46
CA THR A 189 3.00 -2.35 -10.65
C THR A 189 3.73 -1.03 -10.86
N VAL A 190 3.06 0.11 -10.63
CA VAL A 190 3.70 1.44 -10.71
C VAL A 190 4.80 1.58 -9.68
N VAL A 191 4.48 1.33 -8.41
CA VAL A 191 5.41 1.54 -7.28
C VAL A 191 6.62 0.61 -7.43
N MET A 192 6.38 -0.69 -7.64
CA MET A 192 7.46 -1.67 -7.84
C MET A 192 8.24 -1.42 -9.12
N GLY A 193 7.58 -1.05 -10.22
CA GLY A 193 8.25 -0.75 -11.47
C GLY A 193 9.22 0.42 -11.35
N VAL A 194 8.80 1.49 -10.68
CA VAL A 194 9.65 2.67 -10.46
C VAL A 194 10.78 2.37 -9.47
N ASP A 195 10.50 1.70 -8.34
CA ASP A 195 11.55 1.31 -7.37
C ASP A 195 12.59 0.39 -8.00
N VAL A 196 12.17 -0.62 -8.76
CA VAL A 196 13.07 -1.55 -9.46
C VAL A 196 13.86 -0.83 -10.56
N ALA A 197 13.22 0.01 -11.38
CA ALA A 197 13.92 0.77 -12.43
C ALA A 197 14.99 1.69 -11.84
N LEU A 198 14.68 2.36 -10.74
CA LEU A 198 15.60 3.22 -10.03
C LEU A 198 16.74 2.43 -9.38
N ALA A 199 16.44 1.29 -8.76
CA ALA A 199 17.46 0.39 -8.21
C ALA A 199 18.39 -0.16 -9.31
N LEU A 200 17.87 -0.50 -10.49
CA LEU A 200 18.66 -0.93 -11.64
C LEU A 200 19.59 0.18 -12.13
N ALA A 201 19.10 1.42 -12.21
CA ALA A 201 19.89 2.59 -12.58
C ALA A 201 21.00 2.87 -11.54
N CYS A 202 20.67 2.85 -10.25
CA CYS A 202 21.65 3.04 -9.17
C CYS A 202 22.64 1.88 -9.06
N SER A 203 22.26 0.65 -9.45
CA SER A 203 23.17 -0.50 -9.48
C SER A 203 24.35 -0.30 -10.43
N ALA A 204 24.20 0.55 -11.46
CA ALA A 204 25.30 0.88 -12.38
C ALA A 204 26.40 1.75 -11.73
N LEU A 205 26.10 2.38 -10.60
CA LEU A 205 27.04 3.19 -9.82
C LEU A 205 27.81 2.38 -8.78
N VAL A 206 27.38 1.14 -8.50
CA VAL A 206 27.98 0.26 -7.50
C VAL A 206 29.03 -0.61 -8.17
N HIS A 207 30.25 -0.60 -7.63
CA HIS A 207 31.34 -1.43 -8.12
C HIS A 207 31.29 -2.82 -7.48
N ASP A 208 31.22 -3.86 -8.29
CA ASP A 208 31.25 -5.27 -7.86
C ASP A 208 32.14 -6.09 -8.81
N PRO A 209 32.93 -7.07 -8.32
CA PRO A 209 33.77 -7.90 -9.17
C PRO A 209 33.01 -8.69 -10.24
N ALA A 210 31.76 -9.07 -9.97
CA ALA A 210 30.88 -9.74 -10.94
C ALA A 210 30.09 -8.75 -11.82
N GLY A 211 30.44 -7.46 -11.75
CA GLY A 211 29.85 -6.37 -12.53
C GLY A 211 28.41 -6.05 -12.15
N TRP A 212 27.73 -5.30 -13.02
CA TRP A 212 26.34 -4.86 -12.81
C TRP A 212 25.38 -6.03 -12.57
N THR A 213 25.55 -7.14 -13.27
CA THR A 213 24.75 -8.36 -13.09
C THR A 213 24.92 -8.99 -11.71
N GLY A 214 26.12 -8.91 -11.12
CA GLY A 214 26.39 -9.36 -9.76
C GLY A 214 25.58 -8.56 -8.74
N VAL A 215 25.62 -7.22 -8.86
CA VAL A 215 24.84 -6.32 -8.00
C VAL A 215 23.34 -6.61 -8.12
N VAL A 216 22.82 -6.67 -9.35
CA VAL A 216 21.38 -6.89 -9.60
C VAL A 216 20.92 -8.25 -9.07
N SER A 217 21.67 -9.31 -9.34
CA SER A 217 21.34 -10.65 -8.83
C SER A 217 21.46 -10.78 -7.32
N GLY A 218 22.24 -9.91 -6.67
CA GLY A 218 22.37 -9.86 -5.21
C GLY A 218 21.11 -9.37 -4.49
N TRP A 219 20.32 -8.48 -5.10
CA TRP A 219 19.14 -7.89 -4.45
C TRP A 219 17.80 -8.28 -5.08
N LEU A 220 17.76 -8.66 -6.37
CA LEU A 220 16.50 -8.89 -7.08
C LEU A 220 15.65 -10.01 -6.46
N GLY A 221 16.20 -11.21 -6.32
CA GLY A 221 15.54 -12.36 -5.68
C GLY A 221 15.03 -12.05 -4.27
N PRO A 222 15.90 -11.63 -3.33
CA PRO A 222 15.47 -11.34 -1.96
C PRO A 222 14.48 -10.16 -1.87
N SER A 223 14.56 -9.15 -2.76
CA SER A 223 13.60 -8.04 -2.79
C SER A 223 12.20 -8.50 -3.23
N LEU A 224 12.13 -9.32 -4.28
CA LEU A 224 10.88 -9.92 -4.75
C LEU A 224 10.27 -10.84 -3.70
N LEU A 225 11.08 -11.68 -3.06
CA LEU A 225 10.62 -12.59 -2.01
C LEU A 225 10.11 -11.81 -0.78
N ALA A 226 10.87 -10.83 -0.29
CA ALA A 226 10.49 -10.00 0.85
C ALA A 226 9.21 -9.22 0.57
N ALA A 227 9.10 -8.58 -0.61
CA ALA A 227 7.89 -7.87 -1.02
C ALA A 227 6.69 -8.80 -1.18
N ALA A 228 6.86 -9.97 -1.82
CA ALA A 228 5.77 -10.93 -2.00
C ALA A 228 5.26 -11.50 -0.67
N CYS A 229 6.17 -11.87 0.25
CA CYS A 229 5.81 -12.30 1.61
C CYS A 229 5.09 -11.18 2.38
N ALA A 230 5.62 -9.96 2.31
CA ALA A 230 5.02 -8.80 2.96
C ALA A 230 3.60 -8.53 2.47
N LEU A 231 3.39 -8.53 1.15
CA LEU A 231 2.08 -8.32 0.52
C LEU A 231 1.10 -9.44 0.86
N ALA A 232 1.54 -10.70 0.73
CA ALA A 232 0.72 -11.87 1.01
C ALA A 232 0.12 -11.80 2.42
N LEU A 233 0.97 -11.57 3.42
CA LEU A 233 0.53 -11.53 4.82
C LEU A 233 -0.16 -10.21 5.18
N ALA A 234 0.21 -9.09 4.55
CA ALA A 234 -0.49 -7.82 4.72
C ALA A 234 -1.95 -7.89 4.25
N VAL A 235 -2.19 -8.52 3.10
CA VAL A 235 -3.52 -8.69 2.50
C VAL A 235 -4.36 -9.69 3.29
N ARG A 236 -3.76 -10.80 3.76
CA ARG A 236 -4.50 -11.88 4.44
C ARG A 236 -4.85 -11.56 5.89
N PHE A 237 -3.95 -10.88 6.60
CA PHE A 237 -4.03 -10.70 8.04
C PHE A 237 -4.10 -9.22 8.39
N THR A 238 -2.95 -8.55 8.43
CA THR A 238 -2.83 -7.12 8.75
C THR A 238 -1.54 -6.56 8.15
N PRO A 239 -1.47 -5.24 7.87
CA PRO A 239 -0.22 -4.60 7.42
C PRO A 239 0.98 -4.85 8.34
N ALA A 240 0.76 -4.95 9.66
CA ALA A 240 1.80 -5.27 10.64
C ALA A 240 2.35 -6.70 10.46
N ALA A 241 1.48 -7.68 10.18
CA ALA A 241 1.90 -9.05 9.86
C ALA A 241 2.73 -9.11 8.57
N GLY A 242 2.36 -8.33 7.55
CA GLY A 242 3.16 -8.18 6.34
C GLY A 242 4.53 -7.55 6.59
N ALA A 243 4.57 -6.45 7.34
CA ALA A 243 5.81 -5.76 7.68
C ALA A 243 6.78 -6.64 8.48
N THR A 244 6.27 -7.37 9.47
CA THR A 244 7.08 -8.30 10.27
C THR A 244 7.63 -9.45 9.43
N ALA A 245 6.84 -10.02 8.52
CA ALA A 245 7.30 -11.10 7.66
C ALA A 245 8.32 -10.65 6.60
N GLY A 246 8.04 -9.54 5.91
CA GLY A 246 9.02 -8.96 4.98
C GLY A 246 10.30 -8.56 5.69
N GLY A 247 10.18 -7.93 6.86
CA GLY A 247 11.30 -7.56 7.71
C GLY A 247 12.11 -8.75 8.19
N ALA A 248 11.46 -9.88 8.50
CA ALA A 248 12.15 -11.13 8.84
C ALA A 248 12.94 -11.69 7.66
N VAL A 249 12.37 -11.71 6.44
CA VAL A 249 13.09 -12.11 5.22
C VAL A 249 14.29 -11.20 4.95
N TRP A 250 14.10 -9.89 5.10
CA TRP A 250 15.18 -8.91 4.98
C TRP A 250 16.29 -9.14 6.03
N LEU A 251 15.93 -9.32 7.30
CA LEU A 251 16.89 -9.56 8.39
C LEU A 251 17.67 -10.86 8.16
N LEU A 252 16.99 -11.92 7.71
CA LEU A 252 17.63 -13.19 7.33
C LEU A 252 18.61 -12.98 6.18
N GLY A 253 18.28 -12.15 5.19
CA GLY A 253 19.17 -11.74 4.10
C GLY A 253 20.44 -11.04 4.60
N VAL A 254 20.28 -10.06 5.51
CA VAL A 254 21.41 -9.33 6.11
C VAL A 254 22.31 -10.26 6.92
N LEU A 255 21.72 -11.14 7.73
CA LEU A 255 22.47 -12.06 8.59
C LEU A 255 23.16 -13.20 7.82
N SER A 256 22.58 -13.65 6.71
CA SER A 256 23.09 -14.76 5.88
C SER A 256 24.03 -14.30 4.76
N GLY A 257 24.26 -13.00 4.60
CA GLY A 257 25.09 -12.43 3.55
C GLY A 257 26.56 -12.87 3.61
N PRO A 258 27.39 -12.50 2.62
CA PRO A 258 28.78 -12.94 2.50
C PRO A 258 29.68 -12.58 3.70
N GLN A 259 29.23 -11.66 4.54
CA GLN A 259 29.89 -11.28 5.80
C GLN A 259 29.65 -12.27 6.96
N GLN A 260 28.80 -13.29 6.75
CA GLN A 260 28.38 -14.35 7.68
C GLN A 260 28.75 -14.06 9.14
N MET A 261 28.02 -13.14 9.79
CA MET A 261 28.24 -12.88 11.23
C MET A 261 27.94 -14.14 12.07
N PHE A 262 27.14 -15.07 11.52
CA PHE A 262 26.81 -16.34 12.14
C PHE A 262 26.81 -17.49 11.13
N THR A 263 27.61 -18.53 11.40
CA THR A 263 27.57 -19.80 10.67
C THR A 263 26.49 -20.70 11.26
N THR A 264 25.23 -20.46 10.88
CA THR A 264 24.14 -21.36 11.25
C THR A 264 23.95 -22.43 10.17
N PRO A 265 23.56 -23.67 10.52
CA PRO A 265 23.24 -24.71 9.52
C PRO A 265 22.08 -24.29 8.60
N LEU A 266 21.29 -23.30 9.02
CA LEU A 266 20.24 -22.66 8.24
C LEU A 266 20.77 -21.94 6.99
N THR A 267 22.03 -21.50 6.97
CA THR A 267 22.61 -20.79 5.81
C THR A 267 22.62 -21.64 4.54
N GLY A 268 22.82 -22.97 4.65
CA GLY A 268 22.80 -23.88 3.51
C GLY A 268 21.42 -24.01 2.87
N VAL A 269 20.35 -23.91 3.66
CA VAL A 269 18.96 -23.97 3.18
C VAL A 269 18.47 -22.60 2.70
N LEU A 270 18.86 -21.54 3.40
CA LEU A 270 18.45 -20.16 3.10
C LEU A 270 19.20 -19.57 1.91
N GLY A 271 20.46 -19.94 1.67
CA GLY A 271 21.27 -19.40 0.58
C GLY A 271 20.58 -19.51 -0.79
N PRO A 272 20.06 -20.69 -1.19
CA PRO A 272 19.30 -20.84 -2.43
C PRO A 272 17.98 -20.04 -2.48
N LEU A 273 17.34 -19.85 -1.33
CA LEU A 273 16.08 -19.11 -1.18
C LEU A 273 16.28 -17.58 -1.13
N LEU A 274 17.45 -17.11 -0.72
CA LEU A 274 17.79 -15.69 -0.63
C LEU A 274 18.63 -15.22 -1.82
N SER A 275 19.07 -16.14 -2.68
CA SER A 275 19.71 -15.82 -3.96
C SER A 275 18.69 -15.70 -5.09
N THR A 276 19.04 -14.97 -6.14
CA THR A 276 18.20 -14.88 -7.34
C THR A 276 18.27 -16.18 -8.13
N THR A 277 17.38 -17.12 -7.82
CA THR A 277 17.23 -18.40 -8.50
C THR A 277 15.84 -18.49 -9.13
N VAL A 278 15.65 -19.41 -10.07
CA VAL A 278 14.33 -19.65 -10.69
C VAL A 278 13.28 -19.99 -9.62
N TRP A 279 13.68 -20.72 -8.57
CA TRP A 279 12.80 -21.11 -7.46
C TRP A 279 12.32 -19.91 -6.64
N THR A 280 13.19 -18.92 -6.39
CA THR A 280 12.80 -17.74 -5.60
C THR A 280 11.83 -16.86 -6.38
N VAL A 281 12.04 -16.73 -7.69
CA VAL A 281 11.10 -16.05 -8.59
C VAL A 281 9.75 -16.79 -8.65
N LEU A 282 9.75 -18.11 -8.79
CA LEU A 282 8.52 -18.92 -8.79
C LEU A 282 7.75 -18.80 -7.47
N LEU A 283 8.45 -18.84 -6.34
CA LEU A 283 7.85 -18.69 -5.02
C LEU A 283 7.26 -17.28 -4.83
N ALA A 284 7.99 -16.24 -5.21
CA ALA A 284 7.50 -14.87 -5.18
C ALA A 284 6.26 -14.70 -6.08
N ALA A 285 6.28 -15.26 -7.28
CA ALA A 285 5.13 -15.25 -8.20
C ALA A 285 3.92 -16.01 -7.63
N ALA A 286 4.13 -17.14 -6.97
CA ALA A 286 3.08 -17.90 -6.30
C ALA A 286 2.44 -17.11 -5.15
N LEU A 287 3.25 -16.46 -4.31
CA LEU A 287 2.80 -15.61 -3.22
C LEU A 287 2.03 -14.38 -3.72
N LEU A 288 2.51 -13.72 -4.76
CA LEU A 288 1.82 -12.59 -5.40
C LEU A 288 0.49 -13.04 -6.01
N SER A 289 0.47 -14.16 -6.72
CA SER A 289 -0.75 -14.74 -7.30
C SER A 289 -1.78 -15.09 -6.21
N TRP A 290 -1.31 -15.61 -5.08
CA TRP A 290 -2.15 -15.87 -3.91
C TRP A 290 -2.71 -14.58 -3.31
N ALA A 291 -1.88 -13.54 -3.10
CA ALA A 291 -2.33 -12.24 -2.61
C ALA A 291 -3.42 -11.62 -3.50
N VAL A 292 -3.23 -11.67 -4.82
CA VAL A 292 -4.22 -11.20 -5.80
C VAL A 292 -5.52 -12.01 -5.72
N ARG A 293 -5.44 -13.33 -5.55
CA ARG A 293 -6.61 -14.19 -5.39
C ARG A 293 -7.39 -13.85 -4.13
N VAL A 294 -6.70 -13.65 -3.00
CA VAL A 294 -7.32 -13.22 -1.74
C VAL A 294 -8.01 -11.87 -1.93
N MET A 295 -7.38 -10.91 -2.61
CA MET A 295 -8.00 -9.63 -2.93
C MET A 295 -9.27 -9.74 -3.77
N ARG A 296 -9.31 -10.67 -4.74
CA ARG A 296 -10.51 -10.93 -5.55
C ARG A 296 -11.64 -11.59 -4.78
N SER A 297 -11.32 -12.31 -3.69
CA SER A 297 -12.31 -12.99 -2.85
C SER A 297 -13.08 -12.03 -1.93
N PHE A 298 -12.58 -10.81 -1.70
CA PHE A 298 -13.32 -9.74 -1.03
C PHE A 298 -14.39 -9.16 -1.98
N ARG A 299 -15.43 -9.96 -2.27
CA ARG A 299 -16.68 -9.43 -2.79
C ARG A 299 -17.49 -8.90 -1.60
N PRO A 300 -17.96 -7.64 -1.63
CA PRO A 300 -18.91 -7.19 -0.63
C PRO A 300 -20.12 -8.14 -0.70
N LEU A 301 -20.48 -8.72 0.45
CA LEU A 301 -21.74 -9.46 0.60
C LEU A 301 -22.84 -8.52 0.10
N ALA A 302 -23.59 -8.97 -0.91
CA ALA A 302 -24.77 -8.25 -1.35
C ALA A 302 -25.67 -8.02 -0.12
N PRO A 303 -26.29 -6.83 0.02
CA PRO A 303 -27.25 -6.62 1.09
C PRO A 303 -28.32 -7.72 1.00
N PRO A 304 -28.76 -8.30 2.13
CA PRO A 304 -29.86 -9.25 2.13
C PRO A 304 -31.09 -8.58 1.50
N GLU A 305 -31.71 -9.26 0.53
CA GLU A 305 -32.96 -8.84 -0.11
C GLU A 305 -34.14 -8.83 0.88
#